data_AF-N4WHH0-F1
#
_entry.id   AF-N4WHH0-F1
#
_cell.length_a   1.000
_cell.length_b   1.000
_cell.length_c   1.000
_cell.angle_alpha   90.00
_cell.angle_beta   90.00
_cell.angle_gamma   90.00
#
_symmetry.space_group_name_H-M   'P 1'
#
loop_
_entity.id
_entity.type
_entity.pdbx_description
1 polymer ?
#
loop_
_entity_poly.entity_id
_entity_poly.type
_entity_poly.pdbx_seq_one_letter_code
_entity_poly.pdbx_strand_id
1 'polypeptide(L)'
;MVDTKYSNEDKILLQIAQNVSEDWFSDNPLLRNVDNVNWEILFEKANHHKIFLLTYARINEIIPDKYKQIYENRYDFIIEKRKKYISELKYIIEVSKRKKVDFILVKGLALSESIYNNLYERDFGDLDILVSKDQTSRFCDILSGVGYKRSVTNDGFIPFDEEISTEKGIFHEYWYYRKVGKNNLLIEVKNSTSAIPERLIDQFFYNRDKINIENFEVDTLDITHNFLHLCANTYSDTEKRLGVEHNVRLRDYIDVYMYI
;
A
#
# COMPACT_ATOMS: atom_id res chain seq x y z
N MET A 1 -28.10 14.25 -19.86
CA MET A 1 -27.84 12.95 -19.20
C MET A 1 -26.83 12.22 -20.07
N VAL A 2 -25.57 12.19 -19.66
CA VAL A 2 -24.57 11.33 -20.33
C VAL A 2 -24.88 9.92 -19.86
N ASP A 3 -25.30 9.07 -20.78
CA ASP A 3 -25.45 7.65 -20.53
C ASP A 3 -24.04 7.05 -20.41
N THR A 4 -23.41 7.19 -19.25
CA THR A 4 -22.06 6.70 -18.98
C THR A 4 -22.10 5.20 -18.78
N LYS A 5 -22.27 4.46 -19.88
CA LYS A 5 -22.13 3.01 -19.88
C LYS A 5 -20.67 2.69 -19.57
N TYR A 6 -20.42 2.04 -18.42
CA TYR A 6 -19.08 1.56 -18.03
C TYR A 6 -18.40 0.80 -19.18
N SER A 7 -17.10 1.02 -19.37
CA SER A 7 -16.33 0.32 -20.41
C SER A 7 -16.25 -1.18 -20.10
N ASN A 8 -15.86 -2.01 -21.08
CA ASN A 8 -15.65 -3.44 -20.82
C ASN A 8 -14.55 -3.64 -19.78
N GLU A 9 -13.51 -2.82 -19.81
CA GLU A 9 -12.39 -2.83 -18.86
C GLU A 9 -12.85 -2.47 -17.45
N ASP A 10 -13.73 -1.46 -17.29
CA ASP A 10 -14.31 -1.13 -15.98
C ASP A 10 -15.05 -2.33 -15.39
N LYS A 11 -15.85 -3.03 -16.21
CA LYS A 11 -16.60 -4.21 -15.77
C LYS A 11 -15.69 -5.38 -15.41
N ILE A 12 -14.62 -5.59 -16.18
CA ILE A 12 -13.60 -6.62 -15.87
C ILE A 12 -12.96 -6.31 -14.51
N LEU A 13 -12.52 -5.08 -14.28
CA LEU A 13 -11.90 -4.68 -13.01
C LEU A 13 -12.87 -4.80 -11.83
N LEU A 14 -14.14 -4.42 -12.00
CA LEU A 14 -15.17 -4.58 -10.97
C LEU A 14 -15.45 -6.06 -10.65
N GLN A 15 -15.52 -6.92 -11.66
CA GLN A 15 -15.70 -8.36 -11.43
C GLN A 15 -14.50 -8.97 -10.71
N ILE A 16 -13.28 -8.57 -11.09
CA ILE A 16 -12.07 -8.99 -10.38
C ILE A 16 -12.12 -8.53 -8.92
N ALA A 17 -12.56 -7.29 -8.67
CA ALA A 17 -12.69 -6.72 -7.32
C ALA A 17 -13.78 -7.40 -6.47
N GLN A 18 -14.86 -7.90 -7.09
CA GLN A 18 -15.95 -8.59 -6.40
C GLN A 18 -15.61 -10.05 -6.06
N ASN A 19 -14.74 -10.68 -6.85
CA ASN A 19 -14.38 -12.10 -6.74
C ASN A 19 -12.90 -12.26 -6.34
N VAL A 20 -12.43 -11.42 -5.42
CA VAL A 20 -11.02 -11.43 -4.96
C VAL A 20 -10.67 -12.76 -4.27
N SER A 21 -11.61 -13.36 -3.54
CA SER A 21 -11.41 -14.58 -2.74
C SER A 21 -11.77 -15.88 -3.48
N GLU A 22 -12.25 -15.81 -4.71
CA GLU A 22 -12.68 -16.98 -5.48
C GLU A 22 -11.71 -17.29 -6.63
N ASP A 23 -11.45 -18.58 -6.87
CA ASP A 23 -10.74 -19.09 -8.06
C ASP A 23 -11.63 -18.92 -9.32
N TRP A 24 -11.87 -17.67 -9.71
CA TRP A 24 -12.89 -17.32 -10.71
C TRP A 24 -12.36 -17.21 -12.15
N PHE A 25 -11.49 -18.13 -12.58
CA PHE A 25 -10.95 -18.10 -13.95
C PHE A 25 -11.68 -18.93 -15.00
N SER A 26 -12.39 -19.98 -14.58
CA SER A 26 -12.92 -20.94 -15.56
C SER A 26 -14.19 -20.48 -16.28
N ASP A 27 -14.96 -19.51 -15.74
CA ASP A 27 -16.30 -19.20 -16.27
C ASP A 27 -16.66 -17.73 -16.51
N ASN A 28 -15.72 -16.77 -16.43
CA ASN A 28 -16.05 -15.35 -16.62
C ASN A 28 -16.42 -15.01 -18.09
N PRO A 29 -17.69 -14.67 -18.39
CA PRO A 29 -18.14 -14.41 -19.75
C PRO A 29 -17.52 -13.17 -20.39
N LEU A 30 -17.01 -12.20 -19.62
CA LEU A 30 -16.35 -11.00 -20.16
C LEU A 30 -14.93 -11.28 -20.68
N LEU A 31 -14.28 -12.32 -20.17
CA LEU A 31 -12.94 -12.75 -20.61
C LEU A 31 -13.01 -13.83 -21.70
N ARG A 32 -14.20 -14.41 -21.95
CA ARG A 32 -14.41 -15.38 -23.04
C ARG A 32 -14.25 -14.78 -24.44
N ASN A 33 -14.31 -13.45 -24.59
CA ASN A 33 -14.06 -12.77 -25.85
C ASN A 33 -12.97 -11.70 -25.69
N VAL A 34 -11.73 -12.18 -25.69
CA VAL A 34 -10.49 -11.39 -25.55
C VAL A 34 -10.39 -10.26 -26.58
N ASP A 35 -10.98 -10.43 -27.77
CA ASP A 35 -10.93 -9.44 -28.85
C ASP A 35 -11.73 -8.15 -28.53
N ASN A 36 -12.65 -8.21 -27.56
CA ASN A 36 -13.44 -7.06 -27.12
C ASN A 36 -12.80 -6.28 -25.95
N VAL A 37 -11.59 -6.65 -25.54
CA VAL A 37 -10.85 -6.01 -24.45
C VAL A 37 -9.80 -5.07 -25.02
N ASN A 38 -9.86 -3.79 -24.63
CA ASN A 38 -8.75 -2.88 -24.86
C ASN A 38 -7.70 -3.07 -23.76
N TRP A 39 -6.68 -3.86 -24.06
CA TRP A 39 -5.61 -4.23 -23.13
C TRP A 39 -4.74 -3.07 -22.64
N GLU A 40 -4.62 -1.99 -23.42
CA GLU A 40 -3.92 -0.76 -23.02
C GLU A 40 -4.73 -0.01 -21.96
N ILE A 41 -6.03 0.17 -22.21
CA ILE A 41 -6.95 0.80 -21.24
C ILE A 41 -7.06 -0.04 -19.96
N LEU A 42 -7.15 -1.37 -20.07
CA LEU A 42 -7.19 -2.25 -18.91
C LEU A 42 -5.92 -2.12 -18.07
N PHE A 43 -4.75 -2.04 -18.71
CA PHE A 43 -3.47 -1.85 -18.04
C PHE A 43 -3.44 -0.53 -17.27
N GLU A 44 -3.80 0.57 -17.94
CA GLU A 44 -3.81 1.91 -17.34
C GLU A 44 -4.78 1.98 -16.15
N LYS A 45 -6.01 1.49 -16.33
CA LYS A 45 -7.02 1.50 -15.26
C LYS A 45 -6.66 0.62 -14.08
N ALA A 46 -6.12 -0.59 -14.31
CA ALA A 46 -5.68 -1.47 -13.23
C ALA A 46 -4.57 -0.83 -12.39
N ASN A 47 -3.64 -0.13 -13.03
CA ASN A 47 -2.59 0.63 -12.35
C ASN A 47 -3.15 1.85 -11.61
N HIS A 48 -4.02 2.63 -12.25
CA HIS A 48 -4.66 3.80 -11.66
C HIS A 48 -5.42 3.46 -10.37
N HIS A 49 -6.21 2.38 -10.42
CA HIS A 49 -6.97 1.89 -9.28
C HIS A 49 -6.13 1.10 -8.26
N LYS A 50 -4.82 0.93 -8.49
CA LYS A 50 -3.88 0.16 -7.64
C LYS A 50 -4.31 -1.28 -7.39
N ILE A 51 -4.89 -1.92 -8.42
CA ILE A 51 -5.29 -3.33 -8.40
C ILE A 51 -4.58 -4.15 -9.48
N PHE A 52 -3.49 -3.61 -10.06
CA PHE A 52 -2.75 -4.26 -11.13
C PHE A 52 -2.31 -5.69 -10.79
N LEU A 53 -1.75 -5.93 -9.59
CA LEU A 53 -1.29 -7.27 -9.20
C LEU A 53 -2.45 -8.26 -9.12
N LEU A 54 -3.55 -7.87 -8.47
CA LEU A 54 -4.79 -8.63 -8.42
C LEU A 54 -5.32 -8.96 -9.82
N THR A 55 -5.35 -7.95 -10.71
CA THR A 55 -5.79 -8.09 -12.09
C THR A 55 -4.87 -9.02 -12.88
N TYR A 56 -3.55 -8.87 -12.76
CA TYR A 56 -2.56 -9.66 -13.49
C TYR A 56 -2.53 -11.12 -13.05
N ALA A 57 -2.60 -11.40 -11.74
CA ALA A 57 -2.67 -12.76 -11.19
C ALA A 57 -3.82 -13.57 -11.81
N ARG A 58 -4.88 -12.85 -12.19
CA ARG A 58 -6.06 -13.35 -12.86
C ARG A 58 -5.82 -13.49 -14.36
N ILE A 59 -5.62 -12.39 -15.07
CA ILE A 59 -5.69 -12.40 -16.54
C ILE A 59 -4.40 -12.82 -17.26
N ASN A 60 -3.28 -13.09 -16.56
CA ASN A 60 -1.97 -13.23 -17.21
C ASN A 60 -1.92 -14.28 -18.33
N GLU A 61 -2.68 -15.37 -18.23
CA GLU A 61 -2.69 -16.45 -19.22
C GLU A 61 -3.39 -16.09 -20.53
N ILE A 62 -4.26 -15.06 -20.50
CA ILE A 62 -5.10 -14.66 -21.64
C ILE A 62 -4.68 -13.32 -22.26
N ILE A 63 -3.64 -12.67 -21.73
CA ILE A 63 -3.09 -11.44 -22.32
C ILE A 63 -2.50 -11.78 -23.71
N PRO A 64 -2.91 -11.07 -24.79
CA PRO A 64 -2.31 -11.27 -26.11
C PRO A 64 -0.81 -10.96 -26.12
N ASP A 65 -0.04 -11.70 -26.93
CA ASP A 65 1.43 -11.59 -27.00
C ASP A 65 1.93 -10.15 -27.19
N LYS A 66 1.22 -9.33 -27.98
CA LYS A 66 1.53 -7.92 -28.21
C LYS A 66 1.61 -7.11 -26.91
N TYR A 67 0.84 -7.46 -25.89
CA TYR A 67 0.72 -6.75 -24.61
C TYR A 67 1.45 -7.43 -23.46
N LYS A 68 1.86 -8.70 -23.62
CA LYS A 68 2.40 -9.51 -22.54
C LYS A 68 3.63 -8.88 -21.87
N GLN A 69 4.58 -8.39 -22.66
CA GLN A 69 5.82 -7.80 -22.15
C GLN A 69 5.61 -6.58 -21.24
N ILE A 70 4.64 -5.69 -21.55
CA ILE A 70 4.41 -4.50 -20.72
C ILE A 70 3.79 -4.86 -19.36
N TYR A 71 2.90 -5.87 -19.35
CA TYR A 71 2.34 -6.40 -18.10
C TYR A 71 3.40 -7.12 -17.27
N GLU A 72 4.19 -8.01 -17.88
CA GLU A 72 5.29 -8.72 -17.20
C GLU A 72 6.31 -7.75 -16.60
N ASN A 73 6.76 -6.76 -17.37
CA ASN A 73 7.70 -5.75 -16.87
C ASN A 73 7.14 -4.97 -15.68
N ARG A 74 5.84 -4.65 -15.70
CA ARG A 74 5.19 -3.96 -14.58
C ARG A 74 5.08 -4.86 -13.36
N TYR A 75 4.70 -6.13 -13.55
CA TYR A 75 4.65 -7.13 -12.49
C TYR A 75 6.02 -7.29 -11.83
N ASP A 76 7.06 -7.59 -12.62
CA ASP A 76 8.42 -7.78 -12.13
C ASP A 76 8.94 -6.55 -11.38
N PHE A 77 8.68 -5.35 -11.89
CA PHE A 77 9.04 -4.11 -11.22
C PHE A 77 8.39 -4.00 -9.83
N ILE A 78 7.09 -4.31 -9.71
CA ILE A 78 6.40 -4.26 -8.41
C ILE A 78 6.98 -5.33 -7.48
N ILE A 79 7.11 -6.58 -7.92
CA ILE A 79 7.58 -7.70 -7.11
C ILE A 79 9.01 -7.47 -6.60
N GLU A 80 9.92 -7.00 -7.47
CA GLU A 80 11.28 -6.64 -7.05
C GLU A 80 11.28 -5.55 -5.98
N LYS A 81 10.42 -4.52 -6.13
CA LYS A 81 10.28 -3.46 -5.13
C LYS A 81 9.73 -3.99 -3.80
N ARG A 82 8.77 -4.94 -3.82
CA ARG A 82 8.22 -5.60 -2.62
C ARG A 82 9.28 -6.37 -1.85
N LYS A 83 10.06 -7.19 -2.55
CA LYS A 83 11.17 -7.95 -1.95
C LYS A 83 12.18 -7.02 -1.26
N LYS A 84 12.45 -5.85 -1.86
CA LYS A 84 13.30 -4.81 -1.26
C LYS A 84 12.68 -4.24 0.02
N TYR A 85 11.39 -3.90 0.01
CA TYR A 85 10.69 -3.45 1.23
C TYR A 85 10.71 -4.49 2.34
N ILE A 86 10.45 -5.76 2.04
CA ILE A 86 10.45 -6.86 3.01
C ILE A 86 11.86 -7.03 3.63
N SER A 87 12.89 -7.06 2.80
CA SER A 87 14.29 -7.15 3.26
C SER A 87 14.69 -5.98 4.15
N GLU A 88 14.29 -4.76 3.79
CA GLU A 88 14.59 -3.55 4.56
C GLU A 88 13.83 -3.50 5.89
N LEU A 89 12.54 -3.89 5.86
CA LEU A 89 11.72 -3.98 7.05
C LEU A 89 12.31 -4.97 8.05
N LYS A 90 12.77 -6.14 7.59
CA LYS A 90 13.44 -7.13 8.45
C LYS A 90 14.63 -6.52 9.20
N TYR A 91 15.47 -5.77 8.50
CA TYR A 91 16.62 -5.11 9.11
C TYR A 91 16.21 -4.01 10.10
N ILE A 92 15.18 -3.21 9.76
CA ILE A 92 14.63 -2.18 10.65
C ILE A 92 14.08 -2.80 11.93
N ILE A 93 13.37 -3.94 11.84
CA ILE A 93 12.85 -4.69 13.00
C ILE A 93 14.00 -5.12 13.91
N GLU A 94 15.06 -5.72 13.35
CA GLU A 94 16.21 -6.17 14.14
C GLU A 94 16.91 -5.03 14.88
N VAL A 95 17.11 -3.88 14.21
CA VAL A 95 17.73 -2.70 14.83
C VAL A 95 16.82 -2.12 15.91
N SER A 96 15.51 -2.04 15.65
CA SER A 96 14.53 -1.48 16.58
C SER A 96 14.41 -2.34 17.85
N LYS A 97 14.40 -3.67 17.71
CA LYS A 97 14.45 -4.62 18.84
C LYS A 97 15.69 -4.38 19.72
N ARG A 98 16.88 -4.26 19.12
CA ARG A 98 18.12 -3.98 19.87
C ARG A 98 18.08 -2.64 20.59
N LYS A 99 17.50 -1.62 19.95
CA LYS A 99 17.38 -0.27 20.53
C LYS A 99 16.17 -0.09 21.44
N LYS A 100 15.32 -1.10 21.62
CA LYS A 100 14.07 -1.03 22.41
C LYS A 100 13.19 0.14 21.96
N VAL A 101 12.92 0.18 20.66
CA VAL A 101 11.98 1.13 20.03
C VAL A 101 10.88 0.29 19.40
N ASP A 102 9.64 0.56 19.80
CA ASP A 102 8.47 -0.12 19.30
C ASP A 102 7.88 0.66 18.14
N PHE A 103 7.36 -0.06 17.16
CA PHE A 103 6.59 0.51 16.06
C PHE A 103 5.58 -0.53 15.58
N ILE A 104 4.54 -0.06 14.91
CA ILE A 104 3.60 -0.96 14.22
C ILE A 104 3.58 -0.64 12.73
N LEU A 105 3.47 -1.68 11.92
CA LEU A 105 3.24 -1.57 10.49
C LEU A 105 1.74 -1.36 10.24
N VAL A 106 1.39 -0.39 9.42
CA VAL A 106 -0.01 -0.05 9.12
C VAL A 106 -0.20 -0.10 7.61
N LYS A 107 -1.42 -0.44 7.16
CA LYS A 107 -1.77 -0.54 5.73
C LYS A 107 -0.79 -1.41 4.92
N GLY A 108 -0.51 -1.01 3.68
CA GLY A 108 0.59 -1.51 2.87
C GLY A 108 0.75 -3.02 2.89
N LEU A 109 1.96 -3.40 3.28
CA LEU A 109 2.43 -4.76 3.45
C LEU A 109 1.72 -5.52 4.59
N ALA A 110 1.27 -4.83 5.65
CA ALA A 110 0.53 -5.50 6.72
C ALA A 110 -0.82 -6.04 6.23
N LEU A 111 -1.50 -5.30 5.36
CA LEU A 111 -2.77 -5.74 4.75
C LEU A 111 -2.56 -6.83 3.69
N SER A 112 -1.45 -6.79 2.96
CA SER A 112 -1.09 -7.87 2.02
C SER A 112 -1.05 -9.23 2.71
N GLU A 113 -0.54 -9.28 3.96
CA GLU A 113 -0.56 -10.50 4.75
C GLU A 113 -1.93 -10.73 5.41
N SER A 114 -2.41 -9.78 6.21
CA SER A 114 -3.58 -9.98 7.08
C SER A 114 -4.93 -10.13 6.37
N ILE A 115 -5.07 -9.56 5.18
CA ILE A 115 -6.34 -9.56 4.42
C ILE A 115 -6.25 -10.42 3.17
N TYR A 116 -5.17 -10.23 2.39
CA TYR A 116 -5.02 -10.91 1.11
C TYR A 116 -4.42 -12.31 1.26
N ASN A 117 -3.84 -12.63 2.42
CA ASN A 117 -3.08 -13.86 2.65
C ASN A 117 -2.02 -14.11 1.57
N ASN A 118 -1.51 -13.01 0.98
CA ASN A 118 -0.52 -13.02 -0.09
C ASN A 118 0.20 -11.66 -0.17
N LEU A 119 1.47 -11.67 0.22
CA LEU A 119 2.35 -10.49 0.23
C LEU A 119 2.47 -9.77 -1.13
N TYR A 120 2.10 -10.43 -2.22
CA TYR A 120 2.35 -10.00 -3.60
C TYR A 120 1.08 -9.67 -4.41
N GLU A 121 -0.11 -9.70 -3.80
CA GLU A 121 -1.38 -9.39 -4.50
C GLU A 121 -1.87 -7.95 -4.30
N ARG A 122 -1.48 -7.30 -3.20
CA ARG A 122 -1.87 -5.92 -2.89
C ARG A 122 -0.78 -4.92 -3.26
N ASP A 123 -1.12 -3.91 -4.07
CA ASP A 123 -0.19 -2.86 -4.47
C ASP A 123 -0.08 -1.73 -3.40
N PHE A 124 1.15 -1.34 -3.06
CA PHE A 124 1.48 -0.27 -2.12
C PHE A 124 2.72 0.57 -2.53
N GLY A 125 2.75 1.86 -2.21
CA GLY A 125 3.85 2.75 -2.66
C GLY A 125 5.08 2.70 -1.77
N ASP A 126 4.84 2.45 -0.50
CA ASP A 126 5.55 2.92 0.69
C ASP A 126 5.26 1.99 1.89
N LEU A 127 6.02 2.15 2.96
CA LEU A 127 5.69 1.55 4.26
C LEU A 127 5.16 2.63 5.19
N ASP A 128 3.91 2.49 5.63
CA ASP A 128 3.35 3.31 6.72
C ASP A 128 3.73 2.68 8.07
N ILE A 129 4.48 3.42 8.88
CA ILE A 129 4.92 2.98 10.20
C ILE A 129 4.37 3.94 11.25
N LEU A 130 3.60 3.43 12.21
CA LEU A 130 3.14 4.21 13.35
C LEU A 130 4.08 4.01 14.54
N VAL A 131 4.51 5.13 15.13
CA VAL A 131 5.41 5.16 16.29
C VAL A 131 4.82 6.08 17.36
N SER A 132 4.94 5.71 18.63
CA SER A 132 4.54 6.59 19.72
C SER A 132 5.38 7.88 19.72
N LYS A 133 4.76 9.01 20.10
CA LYS A 133 5.40 10.35 20.03
C LYS A 133 6.71 10.45 20.81
N ASP A 134 6.79 9.77 21.95
CA ASP A 134 7.97 9.73 22.81
C ASP A 134 9.13 8.92 22.20
N GLN A 135 8.85 8.03 21.24
CA GLN A 135 9.85 7.17 20.59
C GLN A 135 10.22 7.61 19.17
N THR A 136 9.47 8.54 18.57
CA THR A 136 9.65 8.95 17.17
C THR A 136 11.05 9.42 16.85
N SER A 137 11.65 10.28 17.68
CA SER A 137 13.03 10.73 17.45
C SER A 137 14.00 9.55 17.38
N ARG A 138 13.87 8.58 18.30
CA ARG A 138 14.71 7.39 18.33
C ARG A 138 14.49 6.48 17.13
N PHE A 139 13.25 6.39 16.64
CA PHE A 139 12.94 5.64 15.41
C PHE A 139 13.49 6.33 14.16
N CYS A 140 13.38 7.66 14.08
CA CYS A 140 14.01 8.47 13.03
C CYS A 140 15.54 8.29 13.01
N ASP A 141 16.19 8.22 14.17
CA ASP A 141 17.63 7.92 14.27
C ASP A 141 17.97 6.50 13.80
N ILE A 142 17.07 5.53 14.00
CA ILE A 142 17.22 4.18 13.44
C ILE A 142 17.19 4.25 11.92
N LEU A 143 16.19 4.91 11.33
CA LEU A 143 16.06 5.03 9.87
C LEU A 143 17.29 5.72 9.24
N SER A 144 17.73 6.83 9.83
CA SER A 144 18.95 7.52 9.42
C SER A 144 20.18 6.61 9.53
N GLY A 145 20.31 5.88 10.64
CA GLY A 145 21.43 4.96 10.89
C GLY A 145 21.47 3.75 9.94
N VAL A 146 20.32 3.32 9.40
CA VAL A 146 20.27 2.26 8.37
C VAL A 146 20.35 2.81 6.94
N GLY A 147 20.52 4.12 6.77
CA GLY A 147 20.81 4.77 5.50
C GLY A 147 19.62 5.37 4.76
N TYR A 148 18.47 5.55 5.42
CA TYR A 148 17.40 6.39 4.88
C TYR A 148 17.74 7.87 5.11
N LYS A 149 17.29 8.72 4.19
CA LYS A 149 17.40 10.17 4.32
C LYS A 149 16.03 10.79 4.46
N ARG A 150 15.91 11.77 5.35
CA ARG A 150 14.69 12.55 5.51
C ARG A 150 14.43 13.39 4.25
N SER A 151 13.17 13.48 3.86
CA SER A 151 12.69 14.34 2.78
C SER A 151 11.61 15.28 3.30
N VAL A 152 11.49 16.42 2.64
CA VAL A 152 10.44 17.43 2.87
C VAL A 152 9.26 17.30 1.93
N THR A 153 9.36 16.45 0.91
CA THR A 153 8.27 16.15 -0.03
C THR A 153 8.14 14.66 -0.25
N ASN A 154 6.93 14.23 -0.60
CA ASN A 154 6.65 12.89 -1.08
C ASN A 154 7.02 12.69 -2.58
N ASP A 155 7.16 13.77 -3.33
CA ASP A 155 7.24 13.80 -4.81
C ASP A 155 8.65 13.97 -5.39
N GLY A 156 9.69 13.52 -4.67
CA GLY A 156 11.04 13.56 -5.18
C GLY A 156 12.06 13.54 -4.07
N PHE A 157 13.22 12.95 -4.35
CA PHE A 157 14.34 12.97 -3.43
C PHE A 157 14.91 14.40 -3.39
N ILE A 158 14.33 15.25 -2.56
CA ILE A 158 14.94 16.51 -2.12
C ILE A 158 15.54 16.20 -0.75
N PRO A 159 16.83 15.83 -0.67
CA PRO A 159 17.46 15.52 0.60
C PRO A 159 17.37 16.75 1.51
N PHE A 160 16.86 16.54 2.71
CA PHE A 160 16.86 17.57 3.75
C PHE A 160 18.22 17.55 4.44
N ASP A 161 19.02 18.61 4.24
CA ASP A 161 20.38 18.73 4.80
C ASP A 161 20.40 19.36 6.21
N GLU A 162 19.26 19.76 6.77
CA GLU A 162 19.22 20.33 8.12
C GLU A 162 18.93 19.27 9.20
N GLU A 163 19.69 19.37 10.30
CA GLU A 163 19.43 18.70 11.58
C GLU A 163 17.94 18.79 11.91
N ILE A 164 17.24 17.65 11.78
CA ILE A 164 15.88 17.38 12.24
C ILE A 164 15.04 18.67 12.35
N SER A 165 14.61 19.21 11.21
CA SER A 165 13.61 20.28 11.24
C SER A 165 12.45 19.86 12.15
N THR A 166 12.15 20.73 13.10
CA THR A 166 11.03 20.63 14.03
C THR A 166 9.70 20.92 13.32
N GLU A 167 9.74 21.30 12.04
CA GLU A 167 8.56 21.44 11.19
C GLU A 167 7.99 20.05 10.91
N LYS A 168 6.98 19.73 11.72
CA LYS A 168 6.05 18.64 11.52
C LYS A 168 5.38 18.89 10.16
N GLY A 169 5.44 17.92 9.26
CA GLY A 169 4.51 17.90 8.13
C GLY A 169 3.06 18.03 8.67
N ILE A 170 2.12 18.36 7.79
CA ILE A 170 0.73 18.75 8.13
C ILE A 170 0.00 17.69 9.01
N PHE A 171 0.55 16.47 9.17
CA PHE A 171 -0.01 15.40 10.00
C PHE A 171 0.99 14.66 10.93
N HIS A 172 2.13 15.27 11.28
CA HIS A 172 3.21 14.57 12.01
C HIS A 172 3.75 13.34 11.26
N GLU A 173 3.85 13.47 9.94
CA GLU A 173 4.42 12.47 9.05
C GLU A 173 5.86 12.86 8.70
N TYR A 174 6.77 11.90 8.79
CA TYR A 174 8.16 12.06 8.41
C TYR A 174 8.47 11.12 7.25
N TRP A 175 8.82 11.69 6.11
CA TRP A 175 9.17 10.92 4.92
C TRP A 175 10.65 10.57 4.90
N TYR A 176 10.94 9.29 4.72
CA TYR A 176 12.28 8.75 4.66
C TYR A 176 12.48 7.98 3.36
N TYR A 177 13.55 8.31 2.64
CA TYR A 177 13.87 7.71 1.35
C TYR A 177 15.18 6.96 1.39
N ARG A 178 15.20 5.82 0.69
CA ARG A 178 16.44 5.10 0.42
C ARG A 178 16.42 4.53 -0.99
N LYS A 179 17.50 4.77 -1.74
CA LYS A 179 17.72 4.13 -3.04
C LYS A 179 18.41 2.79 -2.82
N VAL A 180 17.79 1.70 -3.25
CA VAL A 180 18.31 0.33 -3.12
C VAL A 180 18.36 -0.31 -4.50
N GLY A 181 19.49 -0.20 -5.18
CA GLY A 181 19.64 -0.56 -6.60
C GLY A 181 18.88 0.44 -7.49
N LYS A 182 17.99 -0.06 -8.36
CA LYS A 182 17.13 0.78 -9.22
C LYS A 182 15.87 1.31 -8.53
N ASN A 183 15.55 0.82 -7.33
CA ASN A 183 14.31 1.14 -6.63
C ASN A 183 14.50 2.25 -5.60
N ASN A 184 13.57 3.19 -5.56
CA ASN A 184 13.44 4.16 -4.48
C ASN A 184 12.38 3.65 -3.50
N LEU A 185 12.79 3.46 -2.25
CA LEU A 185 11.94 3.05 -1.16
C LEU A 185 11.55 4.26 -0.32
N LEU A 186 10.28 4.32 0.07
CA LEU A 186 9.69 5.35 0.91
C LEU A 186 9.14 4.70 2.18
N ILE A 187 9.51 5.27 3.32
CA ILE A 187 8.92 4.98 4.62
C ILE A 187 8.26 6.26 5.12
N GLU A 188 7.00 6.16 5.48
CA GLU A 188 6.26 7.23 6.15
C GLU A 188 6.19 6.89 7.64
N VAL A 189 6.94 7.64 8.47
CA VAL A 189 6.84 7.52 9.93
C VAL A 189 5.73 8.44 10.39
N LYS A 190 4.79 7.90 11.14
CA LYS A 190 3.58 8.58 11.55
C LYS A 190 3.45 8.60 13.07
N ASN A 191 2.98 9.73 13.59
CA ASN A 191 2.47 9.83 14.96
C ASN A 191 0.95 9.87 15.05
N SER A 192 0.29 9.99 13.90
CA SER A 192 -1.15 10.04 13.72
C SER A 192 -1.47 9.65 12.27
N THR A 193 -2.73 9.50 11.95
CA THR A 193 -3.18 9.26 10.57
C THR A 193 -4.28 10.26 10.24
N SER A 194 -4.37 10.70 8.98
CA SER A 194 -5.46 11.56 8.50
C SER A 194 -6.85 10.94 8.67
N ALA A 195 -6.92 9.63 8.86
CA ALA A 195 -8.15 8.85 9.06
C ALA A 195 -8.63 8.86 10.52
N ILE A 196 -7.73 8.84 11.50
CA ILE A 196 -8.07 8.65 12.92
C ILE A 196 -7.73 9.92 13.71
N PRO A 197 -8.65 10.42 14.55
CA PRO A 197 -8.36 11.55 15.44
C PRO A 197 -7.14 11.30 16.32
N GLU A 198 -6.25 12.29 16.44
CA GLU A 198 -5.01 12.21 17.22
C GLU A 198 -5.24 11.73 18.66
N ARG A 199 -6.36 12.13 19.30
CA ARG A 199 -6.73 11.70 20.66
C ARG A 199 -6.97 10.18 20.80
N LEU A 200 -7.16 9.47 19.70
CA LEU A 200 -7.38 8.02 19.66
C LEU A 200 -6.14 7.26 19.20
N ILE A 201 -5.06 7.93 18.77
CA ILE A 201 -3.94 7.23 18.15
C ILE A 201 -3.21 6.29 19.11
N ASP A 202 -3.11 6.67 20.39
CA ASP A 202 -2.50 5.81 21.40
C ASP A 202 -3.33 4.53 21.58
N GLN A 203 -4.67 4.63 21.54
CA GLN A 203 -5.53 3.46 21.57
C GLN A 203 -5.21 2.52 20.40
N PHE A 204 -5.04 3.05 19.19
CA PHE A 204 -4.67 2.24 18.03
C PHE A 204 -3.26 1.63 18.18
N PHE A 205 -2.29 2.39 18.67
CA PHE A 205 -0.92 1.92 18.83
C PHE A 205 -0.81 0.76 19.85
N TYR A 206 -1.56 0.82 20.96
CA TYR A 206 -1.51 -0.21 22.00
C TYR A 206 -2.42 -1.41 21.72
N ASN A 207 -3.44 -1.26 20.87
CA ASN A 207 -4.28 -2.37 20.41
C ASN A 207 -3.72 -2.95 19.11
N ARG A 208 -2.70 -3.78 19.27
CA ARG A 208 -1.89 -4.34 18.21
C ARG A 208 -1.86 -5.86 18.29
N ASP A 209 -1.65 -6.49 17.15
CA ASP A 209 -1.40 -7.92 17.01
C ASP A 209 -0.13 -8.14 16.18
N LYS A 210 0.32 -9.39 16.09
CA LYS A 210 1.48 -9.76 15.28
C LYS A 210 1.04 -10.41 13.98
N ILE A 211 1.76 -10.08 12.91
CA ILE A 211 1.69 -10.79 11.64
C ILE A 211 3.05 -11.40 11.32
N ASN A 212 3.02 -12.51 10.59
CA ASN A 212 4.21 -13.16 10.07
C ASN A 212 4.44 -12.69 8.63
N ILE A 213 5.53 -11.98 8.38
CA ILE A 213 5.95 -11.64 7.02
C ILE A 213 7.12 -12.57 6.68
N GLU A 214 6.86 -13.54 5.83
CA GLU A 214 7.80 -14.62 5.47
C GLU A 214 8.33 -15.37 6.72
N ASN A 215 9.49 -14.98 7.24
CA ASN A 215 10.16 -15.62 8.37
C ASN A 215 10.44 -14.69 9.55
N PHE A 216 9.72 -13.57 9.64
CA PHE A 216 9.84 -12.65 10.78
C PHE A 216 8.48 -12.09 11.21
N GLU A 217 8.36 -11.81 12.51
CA GLU A 217 7.19 -11.18 13.12
C GLU A 217 7.34 -9.65 13.14
N VAL A 218 6.23 -8.95 12.86
CA VAL A 218 6.08 -7.52 13.07
C VAL A 218 4.71 -7.20 13.68
N ASP A 219 4.67 -6.20 14.55
CA ASP A 219 3.42 -5.73 15.11
C ASP A 219 2.63 -4.92 14.06
N THR A 220 1.32 -5.09 14.05
CA THR A 220 0.35 -4.32 13.25
C THR A 220 -0.90 -4.04 14.08
N LEU A 221 -1.88 -3.30 13.55
CA LEU A 221 -3.15 -3.08 14.25
C LEU A 221 -3.89 -4.40 14.44
N ASP A 222 -4.55 -4.56 15.60
CA ASP A 222 -5.47 -5.69 15.78
C ASP A 222 -6.63 -5.63 14.76
N ILE A 223 -7.35 -6.74 14.62
CA ILE A 223 -8.42 -6.86 13.62
C ILE A 223 -9.48 -5.75 13.72
N THR A 224 -9.82 -5.31 14.93
CA THR A 224 -10.87 -4.30 15.16
C THR A 224 -10.38 -2.92 14.76
N HIS A 225 -9.19 -2.53 15.21
CA HIS A 225 -8.60 -1.23 14.94
C HIS A 225 -8.16 -1.12 13.49
N ASN A 226 -7.71 -2.21 12.87
CA ASN A 226 -7.39 -2.21 11.45
C ASN A 226 -8.65 -2.03 10.58
N PHE A 227 -9.77 -2.67 10.92
CA PHE A 227 -11.05 -2.44 10.25
C PHE A 227 -11.53 -0.99 10.39
N LEU A 228 -11.51 -0.43 11.62
CA LEU A 228 -11.87 0.97 11.86
C LEU A 228 -10.96 1.94 11.10
N HIS A 229 -9.66 1.64 11.05
CA HIS A 229 -8.67 2.41 10.30
C HIS A 229 -8.99 2.43 8.81
N LEU A 230 -9.31 1.26 8.24
CA LEU A 230 -9.68 1.14 6.85
C LEU A 230 -10.96 1.90 6.52
N CYS A 231 -12.04 1.72 7.29
CA CYS A 231 -13.28 2.47 7.06
C CYS A 231 -13.03 4.00 7.06
N ALA A 232 -12.28 4.49 8.04
CA ALA A 232 -11.97 5.91 8.16
C ALA A 232 -11.03 6.41 7.06
N ASN A 233 -10.11 5.56 6.59
CA ASN A 233 -9.20 5.87 5.50
C ASN A 233 -9.96 5.92 4.17
N THR A 234 -10.78 4.91 3.87
CA THR A 234 -11.63 4.87 2.67
C THR A 234 -12.53 6.09 2.63
N TYR A 235 -13.23 6.42 3.72
CA TYR A 235 -14.03 7.65 3.80
C TYR A 235 -13.20 8.92 3.53
N SER A 236 -12.00 9.02 4.11
CA SER A 236 -11.12 10.18 3.92
C SER A 236 -10.62 10.31 2.48
N ASP A 237 -10.33 9.19 1.83
CA ASP A 237 -9.84 9.12 0.46
C ASP A 237 -10.96 9.33 -0.57
N THR A 238 -12.25 9.19 -0.20
CA THR A 238 -13.39 9.27 -1.13
C THR A 238 -14.26 10.50 -0.96
N GLU A 239 -14.54 10.96 0.26
CA GLU A 239 -15.55 12.00 0.53
C GLU A 239 -14.97 13.40 0.73
N LYS A 240 -13.68 13.51 1.12
CA LYS A 240 -13.05 14.82 1.32
C LYS A 240 -12.68 15.46 -0.02
N ARG A 241 -12.21 16.72 0.02
CA ARG A 241 -11.54 17.42 -1.09
C ARG A 241 -10.50 16.52 -1.81
N LEU A 242 -9.85 15.63 -1.05
CA LEU A 242 -8.92 14.62 -1.55
C LEU A 242 -9.55 13.61 -2.53
N GLY A 243 -10.80 13.19 -2.36
CA GLY A 243 -11.47 12.28 -3.30
C GLY A 243 -11.73 12.91 -4.67
N VAL A 244 -11.98 14.22 -4.67
CA VAL A 244 -12.11 15.04 -5.89
C VAL A 244 -10.73 15.30 -6.54
N GLU A 245 -9.68 15.47 -5.74
CA GLU A 245 -8.32 15.79 -6.21
C GLU A 245 -7.47 14.56 -6.58
N HIS A 246 -7.62 13.43 -5.90
CA HIS A 246 -6.76 12.23 -6.05
C HIS A 246 -7.38 11.09 -6.87
N ASN A 247 -8.63 11.24 -7.32
CA ASN A 247 -9.45 10.22 -7.97
C ASN A 247 -9.60 8.94 -7.13
N VAL A 248 -10.84 8.62 -6.79
CA VAL A 248 -11.24 7.43 -6.05
C VAL A 248 -10.66 6.14 -6.66
N ARG A 249 -10.08 5.26 -5.82
CA ARG A 249 -9.49 3.99 -6.27
C ARG A 249 -10.29 2.78 -5.79
N LEU A 250 -10.41 1.76 -6.65
CA LEU A 250 -11.08 0.51 -6.28
C LEU A 250 -10.38 -0.20 -5.11
N ARG A 251 -9.05 -0.13 -5.02
CA ARG A 251 -8.28 -0.71 -3.90
C ARG A 251 -8.85 -0.33 -2.53
N ASP A 252 -9.22 0.94 -2.34
CA ASP A 252 -9.64 1.44 -1.03
C ASP A 252 -11.00 0.83 -0.58
N TYR A 253 -11.83 0.39 -1.54
CA TYR A 253 -13.04 -0.38 -1.25
C TYR A 253 -12.78 -1.87 -1.14
N ILE A 254 -11.87 -2.41 -1.94
CA ILE A 254 -11.49 -3.84 -1.88
C ILE A 254 -10.87 -4.17 -0.53
N ASP A 255 -9.99 -3.31 -0.02
CA ASP A 255 -9.38 -3.49 1.31
C ASP A 255 -10.48 -3.61 2.40
N VAL A 256 -11.56 -2.81 2.31
CA VAL A 256 -12.69 -2.89 3.24
C VAL A 256 -13.56 -4.13 2.99
N TYR A 257 -13.85 -4.45 1.72
CA TYR A 257 -14.66 -5.62 1.34
C TYR A 257 -14.04 -6.92 1.81
N MET A 258 -12.72 -7.07 1.66
CA MET A 258 -12.00 -8.27 2.07
C MET A 258 -11.89 -8.45 3.59
N TYR A 259 -12.27 -7.45 4.38
CA TYR A 259 -12.39 -7.56 5.84
C TYR A 259 -13.75 -8.10 6.31
N ILE A 260 -14.75 -8.15 5.44
CA ILE A 260 -16.15 -8.53 5.72
C ILE A 260 -16.39 -9.96 5.27
#